data_AF-A0A917FIF5-F1
#
_entry.id   AF-A0A917FIF5-F1
#
_cell.length_a   1.000
_cell.length_b   1.000
_cell.length_c   1.000
_cell.angle_alpha   90.00
_cell.angle_beta   90.00
_cell.angle_gamma   90.00
#
_symmetry.space_group_name_H-M   'P 1'
#
loop_
_entity.id
_entity.type
_entity.pdbx_description
1 polymer ?
#
loop_
_entity_poly.entity_id
_entity_poly.type
_entity_poly.pdbx_seq_one_letter_code
_entity_poly.pdbx_strand_id
1 'polypeptide(L)'
;MNNQTTSALVHSFIIIILMVTFSWMAFADFPWQKTPDSIEALQIEQVAKDELPMRLSHQIQILKQAQRIESPKVGASGSRSKIFYAYQTLLAAPEAELIFKHLLSENNKVTKVYAMKGLQTINSPVFNEIESYFSNSQQSVHQVLGCLGSEKRISDLIKNNWLWEKTTPE
;
A
#
# COMPACT_ATOMS: atom_id res chain seq x y z
N MET A 1 -14.54 -27.13 62.40
CA MET A 1 -14.87 -27.14 60.95
C MET A 1 -14.39 -25.82 60.37
N ASN A 2 -13.20 -25.76 59.74
CA ASN A 2 -12.73 -24.53 59.04
C ASN A 2 -11.53 -24.73 58.08
N ASN A 3 -10.98 -25.94 57.95
CA ASN A 3 -9.71 -26.15 57.22
C ASN A 3 -9.90 -26.56 55.74
N GLN A 4 -11.11 -26.94 55.31
CA GLN A 4 -11.35 -27.35 53.92
C GLN A 4 -11.65 -26.18 52.97
N THR A 5 -12.29 -25.12 53.47
CA THR A 5 -12.64 -23.93 52.67
C THR A 5 -11.44 -23.02 52.39
N THR A 6 -10.49 -22.92 53.32
CA THR A 6 -9.24 -22.17 53.13
C THR A 6 -8.33 -22.84 52.10
N SER A 7 -8.28 -24.17 52.05
CA SER A 7 -7.52 -24.90 51.03
C SER A 7 -8.06 -24.65 49.61
N ALA A 8 -9.38 -24.72 49.41
CA ALA A 8 -9.98 -24.52 48.08
C ALA A 8 -9.77 -23.08 47.52
N LEU A 9 -9.81 -22.07 48.39
CA LEU A 9 -9.55 -20.68 48.01
C LEU A 9 -8.09 -20.45 47.59
N VAL A 10 -7.13 -21.04 48.32
CA VAL A 10 -5.69 -20.91 48.00
C VAL A 10 -5.36 -21.59 46.67
N HIS A 11 -5.93 -22.77 46.40
CA HIS A 11 -5.74 -23.45 45.11
C HIS A 11 -6.33 -22.64 43.94
N SER A 12 -7.50 -22.03 44.13
CA SER A 12 -8.13 -21.19 43.11
C SER A 12 -7.30 -19.93 42.80
N PHE A 13 -6.72 -19.30 43.81
CA PHE A 13 -5.83 -18.14 43.63
C PHE A 13 -4.54 -18.50 42.89
N ILE A 14 -3.93 -19.66 43.19
CA ILE A 14 -2.72 -20.13 42.51
C ILE A 14 -3.01 -20.40 41.02
N ILE A 15 -4.17 -20.99 40.69
CA ILE A 15 -4.57 -21.25 39.31
C ILE A 15 -4.79 -19.94 38.53
N ILE A 16 -5.43 -18.94 39.14
CA ILE A 16 -5.64 -17.63 38.49
C ILE A 16 -4.29 -16.95 38.22
N ILE A 17 -3.37 -16.95 39.18
CA ILE A 17 -2.03 -16.37 39.01
C ILE A 17 -1.29 -17.08 37.87
N LEU A 18 -1.34 -18.41 37.81
CA LEU A 18 -0.73 -19.19 36.73
C LEU A 18 -1.35 -18.90 35.34
N MET A 19 -2.67 -18.72 35.26
CA MET A 19 -3.32 -18.36 33.98
C MET A 19 -2.93 -16.96 33.49
N VAL A 20 -2.80 -16.00 34.41
CA VAL A 20 -2.41 -14.62 34.07
C VAL A 20 -0.94 -14.56 33.63
N THR A 21 -0.04 -15.28 34.29
CA THR A 21 1.39 -15.32 33.91
C THR A 21 1.63 -16.06 32.60
N PHE A 22 0.94 -17.18 32.36
CA PHE A 22 1.01 -17.87 31.07
C PHE A 22 0.46 -17.01 29.92
N SER A 23 -0.60 -16.24 30.17
CA SER A 23 -1.12 -15.29 29.18
C SER A 23 -0.09 -14.21 28.86
N TRP A 24 0.56 -13.62 29.87
CA TRP A 24 1.61 -12.63 29.67
C TRP A 24 2.84 -13.17 28.91
N MET A 25 3.27 -14.40 29.21
CA MET A 25 4.38 -15.03 28.48
C MET A 25 4.03 -15.32 27.02
N ALA A 26 2.79 -15.76 26.74
CA ALA A 26 2.33 -16.00 25.37
C ALA A 26 2.24 -14.72 24.51
N PHE A 27 2.06 -13.54 25.11
CA PHE A 27 2.06 -12.27 24.40
C PHE A 27 3.44 -11.61 24.27
N ALA A 28 4.40 -11.95 25.13
CA ALA A 28 5.75 -11.38 25.10
C ALA A 28 6.59 -11.88 23.90
N ASP A 29 6.39 -13.15 23.53
CA ASP A 29 7.10 -13.77 22.41
C ASP A 29 6.37 -13.63 21.07
N PHE A 30 5.20 -12.96 21.04
CA PHE A 30 4.52 -12.70 19.79
C PHE A 30 5.33 -11.64 19.02
N PRO A 31 5.87 -11.96 17.83
CA PRO A 31 6.56 -10.97 17.03
C PRO A 31 5.50 -10.00 16.53
N TRP A 32 5.27 -8.92 17.28
CA TRP A 32 4.59 -7.74 16.78
C TRP A 32 5.48 -7.13 15.71
N GLN A 33 5.49 -7.74 14.52
CA GLN A 33 5.83 -7.01 13.31
C GLN A 33 4.81 -5.89 13.24
N LYS A 34 5.18 -4.72 13.77
CA LYS A 34 4.44 -3.48 13.59
C LYS A 34 4.48 -3.18 12.10
N THR A 35 3.55 -3.76 11.36
CA THR A 35 3.22 -3.28 10.04
C THR A 35 2.82 -1.82 10.20
N PRO A 36 3.43 -0.89 9.46
CA PRO A 36 3.07 0.51 9.59
C PRO A 36 1.58 0.66 9.26
N ASP A 37 0.81 1.28 10.15
CA ASP A 37 -0.63 1.44 9.97
C ASP A 37 -0.97 2.52 8.91
N SER A 38 0.04 3.28 8.47
CA SER A 38 -0.07 4.37 7.49
C SER A 38 1.26 4.60 6.77
N ILE A 39 1.23 5.20 5.57
CA ILE A 39 2.47 5.57 4.85
C ILE A 39 3.19 6.70 5.57
N GLU A 40 2.45 7.56 6.25
CA GLU A 40 2.93 8.71 6.98
C GLU A 40 3.74 8.30 8.23
N ALA A 41 3.55 7.06 8.72
CA ALA A 41 4.40 6.46 9.74
C ALA A 41 5.76 5.98 9.19
N LEU A 42 5.91 5.87 7.86
CA LEU A 42 7.19 5.60 7.22
C LEU A 42 7.97 6.92 7.13
N GLN A 43 9.27 6.89 7.44
CA GLN A 43 10.15 8.07 7.43
C GLN A 43 10.53 8.49 6.00
N ILE A 44 9.57 8.50 5.07
CA ILE A 44 9.77 8.93 3.70
C ILE A 44 9.83 10.46 3.70
N GLU A 45 10.96 10.98 3.26
CA GLU A 45 11.14 12.41 3.04
C GLU A 45 10.01 12.96 2.15
N GLN A 46 9.29 13.95 2.69
CA GLN A 46 8.17 14.59 2.02
C GLN A 46 8.69 15.55 0.96
N VAL A 47 8.19 15.40 -0.27
CA VAL A 47 8.52 16.28 -1.39
C VAL A 47 7.60 17.49 -1.39
N ALA A 48 8.18 18.68 -1.30
CA ALA A 48 7.41 19.92 -1.31
C ALA A 48 6.86 20.22 -2.71
N LYS A 49 5.71 20.89 -2.78
CA LYS A 49 4.99 21.11 -4.05
C LYS A 49 5.77 22.00 -5.04
N ASP A 50 6.54 22.93 -4.52
CA ASP A 50 7.42 23.86 -5.24
C ASP A 50 8.64 23.19 -5.88
N GLU A 51 9.00 21.98 -5.43
CA GLU A 51 10.06 21.17 -6.02
C GLU A 51 9.59 20.36 -7.25
N LEU A 52 8.28 20.32 -7.51
CA LEU A 52 7.74 19.54 -8.62
C LEU A 52 7.92 20.27 -9.97
N PRO A 53 8.28 19.54 -11.03
CA PRO A 53 8.46 20.13 -12.35
C PRO A 53 7.13 20.66 -12.90
N MET A 54 7.01 21.98 -13.06
CA MET A 54 5.80 22.65 -13.56
C MET A 54 5.30 22.07 -14.89
N ARG A 55 6.22 21.64 -15.76
CA ARG A 55 5.93 21.01 -17.07
C ARG A 55 5.13 19.71 -16.97
N LEU A 56 5.13 19.04 -15.82
CA LEU A 56 4.42 17.77 -15.57
C LEU A 56 3.18 17.93 -14.68
N SER A 57 2.83 19.17 -14.30
CA SER A 57 1.71 19.47 -13.41
C SER A 57 0.37 18.88 -13.88
N HIS A 58 0.11 18.90 -15.20
CA HIS A 58 -1.10 18.33 -15.77
C HIS A 58 -1.17 16.79 -15.58
N GLN A 59 -0.07 16.08 -15.84
CA GLN A 59 0.01 14.63 -15.68
C GLN A 59 -0.08 14.22 -14.20
N ILE A 60 0.58 14.97 -13.32
CA ILE A 60 0.47 14.82 -11.86
C ILE A 60 -1.00 14.97 -11.44
N GLN A 61 -1.69 16.01 -11.92
CA GLN A 61 -3.09 16.26 -11.59
C GLN A 61 -4.02 15.13 -12.07
N ILE A 62 -3.78 14.58 -13.27
CA ILE A 62 -4.53 13.43 -13.78
C ILE A 62 -4.44 12.23 -12.81
N LEU A 63 -3.24 11.93 -12.29
CA LEU A 63 -3.08 10.81 -11.35
C LEU A 63 -3.65 11.10 -9.96
N LYS A 64 -3.56 12.35 -9.48
CA LYS A 64 -4.19 12.75 -8.19
C LYS A 64 -5.70 12.58 -8.22
N GLN A 65 -6.32 12.81 -9.38
CA GLN A 65 -7.76 12.70 -9.58
C GLN A 65 -8.21 11.31 -10.07
N ALA A 66 -7.29 10.36 -10.26
CA ALA A 66 -7.63 9.02 -10.72
C ALA A 66 -8.55 8.32 -9.70
N GLN A 67 -9.66 7.77 -10.19
CA GLN A 67 -10.65 7.06 -9.36
C GLN A 67 -10.53 5.53 -9.46
N ARG A 68 -9.74 5.05 -10.42
CA ARG A 68 -9.54 3.62 -10.70
C ARG A 68 -8.17 3.39 -11.30
N ILE A 69 -7.70 2.16 -11.16
CA ILE A 69 -6.49 1.68 -11.83
C ILE A 69 -6.90 1.15 -13.20
N GLU A 70 -6.20 1.58 -14.25
CA GLU A 70 -6.50 1.20 -15.64
C GLU A 70 -5.33 0.45 -16.26
N SER A 71 -5.62 -0.66 -16.95
CA SER A 71 -4.63 -1.36 -17.77
C SER A 71 -4.34 -0.62 -19.09
N PRO A 72 -3.30 -1.01 -19.84
CA PRO A 72 -2.98 -0.39 -21.13
C PRO A 72 -4.10 -0.46 -22.17
N LYS A 73 -5.03 -1.40 -22.00
CA LYS A 73 -6.11 -1.69 -22.96
C LYS A 73 -7.38 -0.87 -22.69
N VAL A 74 -7.36 0.05 -21.73
CA VAL A 74 -8.51 0.89 -21.40
C VAL A 74 -8.51 2.15 -22.27
N GLY A 75 -9.61 2.39 -22.98
CA GLY A 75 -9.87 3.61 -23.74
C GLY A 75 -10.87 3.40 -24.88
N ALA A 76 -11.16 4.45 -25.64
CA ALA A 76 -12.16 4.40 -26.71
C ALA A 76 -11.53 4.04 -28.05
N SER A 77 -12.21 3.17 -28.83
CA SER A 77 -11.81 2.83 -30.20
C SER A 77 -10.35 2.36 -30.33
N GLY A 78 -9.88 1.54 -29.39
CA GLY A 78 -8.51 1.03 -29.37
C GLY A 78 -7.45 2.01 -28.85
N SER A 79 -7.84 3.22 -28.45
CA SER A 79 -6.94 4.20 -27.82
C SER A 79 -6.66 3.84 -26.36
N ARG A 80 -5.53 4.32 -25.83
CA ARG A 80 -5.22 4.24 -24.39
C ARG A 80 -5.83 5.42 -23.63
N SER A 81 -6.01 5.26 -22.33
CA SER A 81 -6.64 6.27 -21.49
C SER A 81 -5.72 7.45 -21.18
N LYS A 82 -6.32 8.57 -20.75
CA LYS A 82 -5.57 9.74 -20.26
C LYS A 82 -4.72 9.40 -19.03
N ILE A 83 -5.22 8.53 -18.15
CA ILE A 83 -4.50 8.07 -16.96
C ILE A 83 -3.26 7.27 -17.37
N PHE A 84 -3.40 6.38 -18.35
CA PHE A 84 -2.28 5.63 -18.91
C PHE A 84 -1.18 6.56 -19.44
N TYR A 85 -1.53 7.52 -20.29
CA TYR A 85 -0.55 8.42 -20.91
C TYR A 85 0.13 9.33 -19.88
N ALA A 86 -0.65 9.83 -18.90
CA ALA A 86 -0.09 10.62 -17.81
C ALA A 86 0.95 9.80 -17.03
N TYR A 87 0.59 8.59 -16.62
CA TYR A 87 1.50 7.70 -15.89
C TYR A 87 2.78 7.38 -16.67
N GLN A 88 2.68 7.02 -17.95
CA GLN A 88 3.86 6.75 -18.80
C GLN A 88 4.76 7.98 -18.96
N THR A 89 4.16 9.17 -19.06
CA THR A 89 4.93 10.43 -19.17
C THR A 89 5.69 10.71 -17.87
N LEU A 90 5.10 10.44 -16.71
CA LEU A 90 5.77 10.60 -15.41
C LEU A 90 6.86 9.55 -15.21
N LEU A 91 6.65 8.29 -15.62
CA LEU A 91 7.67 7.23 -15.58
C LEU A 91 8.92 7.57 -16.40
N ALA A 92 8.75 8.22 -17.55
CA ALA A 92 9.85 8.58 -18.44
C ALA A 92 10.59 9.87 -18.01
N ALA A 93 10.11 10.57 -16.98
CA ALA A 93 10.70 11.81 -16.53
C ALA A 93 11.97 11.56 -15.70
N PRO A 94 13.03 12.38 -15.84
CA PRO A 94 14.19 12.33 -14.93
C PRO A 94 13.82 12.49 -13.45
N GLU A 95 12.74 13.20 -13.16
CA GLU A 95 12.23 13.49 -11.82
C GLU A 95 11.20 12.46 -11.34
N ALA A 96 11.08 11.30 -12.01
CA ALA A 96 10.07 10.28 -11.73
C ALA A 96 10.00 9.88 -10.25
N GLU A 97 11.15 9.62 -9.61
CA GLU A 97 11.20 9.25 -8.19
C GLU A 97 10.60 10.34 -7.29
N LEU A 98 11.01 11.60 -7.50
CA LEU A 98 10.51 12.75 -6.75
C LEU A 98 8.99 12.91 -6.92
N ILE A 99 8.50 12.74 -8.16
CA ILE A 99 7.07 12.83 -8.48
C ILE A 99 6.29 11.72 -7.79
N PHE A 100 6.77 10.48 -7.82
CA PHE A 100 6.07 9.38 -7.17
C PHE A 100 6.17 9.42 -5.64
N LYS A 101 7.27 9.92 -5.06
CA LYS A 101 7.32 10.25 -3.62
C LYS A 101 6.23 11.27 -3.26
N HIS A 102 6.06 12.32 -4.06
CA HIS A 102 4.96 13.28 -3.85
C HIS A 102 3.58 12.62 -3.97
N LEU A 103 3.35 11.80 -4.99
CA LEU A 103 2.05 11.12 -5.17
C LEU A 103 1.74 10.09 -4.06
N LEU A 104 2.73 9.58 -3.33
CA LEU A 104 2.52 8.72 -2.17
C LEU A 104 1.92 9.45 -0.97
N SER A 105 2.18 10.75 -0.80
CA SER A 105 1.64 11.53 0.32
C SER A 105 0.20 12.00 0.10
N GLU A 106 -0.36 11.76 -1.08
CA GLU A 106 -1.74 12.11 -1.42
C GLU A 106 -2.74 11.17 -0.75
N ASN A 107 -3.85 11.70 -0.23
CA ASN A 107 -4.88 10.90 0.46
C ASN A 107 -5.64 9.89 -0.43
N ASN A 108 -5.45 9.95 -1.76
CA ASN A 108 -6.14 9.07 -2.69
C ASN A 108 -5.43 7.71 -2.80
N LYS A 109 -6.09 6.63 -2.36
CA LYS A 109 -5.59 5.25 -2.45
C LYS A 109 -5.18 4.82 -3.86
N VAL A 110 -5.89 5.26 -4.90
CA VAL A 110 -5.57 4.94 -6.31
C VAL A 110 -4.28 5.63 -6.72
N THR A 111 -4.12 6.90 -6.33
CA THR A 111 -2.90 7.67 -6.54
C THR A 111 -1.71 7.02 -5.83
N LYS A 112 -1.88 6.60 -4.57
CA LYS A 112 -0.85 5.87 -3.81
C LYS A 112 -0.43 4.57 -4.50
N VAL A 113 -1.36 3.81 -5.10
CA VAL A 113 -1.06 2.60 -5.88
C VAL A 113 -0.25 2.93 -7.15
N TYR A 114 -0.65 3.96 -7.91
CA TYR A 114 0.14 4.42 -9.05
C TYR A 114 1.55 4.85 -8.63
N ALA A 115 1.67 5.57 -7.52
CA ALA A 115 2.94 6.04 -6.99
C ALA A 115 3.87 4.90 -6.58
N MET A 116 3.36 3.95 -5.79
CA MET A 116 4.11 2.76 -5.39
C MET A 116 4.56 1.95 -6.61
N LYS A 117 3.69 1.75 -7.61
CA LYS A 117 4.07 1.05 -8.84
C LYS A 117 5.07 1.82 -9.68
N GLY A 118 5.00 3.15 -9.68
CA GLY A 118 5.98 4.02 -10.31
C GLY A 118 7.36 3.79 -9.73
N LEU A 119 7.47 3.84 -8.40
CA LEU A 119 8.70 3.60 -7.65
C LEU A 119 9.23 2.17 -7.85
N GLN A 120 8.36 1.17 -7.88
CA GLN A 120 8.74 -0.20 -8.24
C GLN A 120 9.33 -0.29 -9.64
N THR A 121 8.69 0.35 -10.63
CA THR A 121 9.08 0.28 -12.05
C THR A 121 10.43 0.93 -12.31
N ILE A 122 10.72 2.04 -11.64
CA ILE A 122 12.01 2.75 -11.78
C ILE A 122 13.10 2.20 -10.85
N ASN A 123 12.83 1.11 -10.12
CA ASN A 123 13.73 0.50 -9.13
C ASN A 123 14.18 1.48 -8.02
N SER A 124 13.28 2.34 -7.56
CA SER A 124 13.58 3.27 -6.48
C SER A 124 13.80 2.52 -5.16
N PRO A 125 14.83 2.86 -4.36
CA PRO A 125 15.02 2.26 -3.03
C PRO A 125 13.83 2.50 -2.10
N VAL A 126 13.08 3.59 -2.31
CA VAL A 126 11.86 3.92 -1.56
C VAL A 126 10.80 2.80 -1.69
N PHE A 127 10.79 2.05 -2.80
CA PHE A 127 9.86 0.94 -2.94
C PHE A 127 10.04 -0.12 -1.85
N ASN A 128 11.29 -0.44 -1.50
CA ASN A 128 11.59 -1.45 -0.47
C ASN A 128 11.10 -1.01 0.92
N GLU A 129 11.12 0.31 1.18
CA GLU A 129 10.65 0.88 2.44
C GLU A 129 9.12 0.81 2.57
N ILE A 130 8.39 0.94 1.45
CA ILE A 130 6.93 0.99 1.44
C ILE A 130 6.26 -0.35 1.09
N GLU A 131 6.99 -1.31 0.54
CA GLU A 131 6.43 -2.56 0.02
C GLU A 131 5.60 -3.30 1.08
N SER A 132 6.12 -3.37 2.32
CA SER A 132 5.45 -4.06 3.43
C SER A 132 4.10 -3.45 3.79
N TYR A 133 3.98 -2.11 3.76
CA TYR A 133 2.72 -1.40 3.99
C TYR A 133 1.67 -1.83 2.96
N PHE A 134 2.03 -1.72 1.68
CA PHE A 134 1.09 -2.03 0.59
C PHE A 134 0.76 -3.53 0.57
N SER A 135 1.74 -4.41 0.82
CA SER A 135 1.59 -5.87 0.73
C SER A 135 0.66 -6.44 1.78
N ASN A 136 0.53 -5.75 2.91
CA ASN A 136 -0.37 -6.11 4.00
C ASN A 136 -1.70 -5.34 3.97
N SER A 137 -1.87 -4.40 3.03
CA SER A 137 -3.07 -3.58 2.94
C SER A 137 -4.32 -4.43 2.67
N GLN A 138 -5.32 -4.27 3.54
CA GLN A 138 -6.66 -4.86 3.35
C GLN A 138 -7.57 -3.99 2.47
N GLN A 139 -7.12 -2.81 2.07
CA GLN A 139 -7.90 -1.89 1.25
C GLN A 139 -8.04 -2.41 -0.18
N SER A 140 -9.15 -2.08 -0.81
CA SER A 140 -9.41 -2.39 -2.22
C SER A 140 -9.55 -1.12 -3.05
N VAL A 141 -9.22 -1.23 -4.34
CA VAL A 141 -9.38 -0.20 -5.36
C VAL A 141 -10.12 -0.76 -6.55
N HIS A 142 -10.86 0.11 -7.25
CA HIS A 142 -11.47 -0.23 -8.51
C HIS A 142 -10.39 -0.39 -9.59
N GLN A 143 -10.43 -1.50 -10.31
CA GLN A 143 -9.53 -1.86 -11.40
C GLN A 143 -10.35 -2.02 -12.68
N VAL A 144 -9.85 -1.48 -13.79
CA VAL A 144 -10.40 -1.68 -15.12
C VAL A 144 -9.37 -2.35 -16.03
N LEU A 145 -9.75 -3.50 -16.58
CA LEU A 145 -8.99 -4.29 -17.55
C LEU A 145 -9.74 -4.29 -18.88
N GLY A 146 -9.36 -3.40 -19.81
CA GLY A 146 -10.14 -3.19 -21.04
C GLY A 146 -11.55 -2.69 -20.73
N CYS A 147 -12.57 -3.51 -20.98
CA CYS A 147 -13.97 -3.18 -20.67
C CYS A 147 -14.46 -3.79 -19.34
N LEU A 148 -13.63 -4.56 -18.64
CA LEU A 148 -14.03 -5.25 -17.41
C LEU A 148 -13.59 -4.45 -16.18
N GLY A 149 -14.54 -4.09 -15.33
CA GLY A 149 -14.29 -3.46 -14.03
C GLY A 149 -14.39 -4.47 -12.88
N SER A 150 -13.50 -4.39 -11.89
CA SER A 150 -13.57 -5.21 -10.67
C SER A 150 -12.92 -4.52 -9.48
N GLU A 151 -13.30 -4.87 -8.26
CA GLU A 151 -12.56 -4.45 -7.06
C GLU A 151 -11.37 -5.39 -6.82
N LYS A 152 -10.20 -4.81 -6.56
CA LYS A 152 -8.99 -5.55 -6.22
C LYS A 152 -8.36 -5.05 -4.94
N ARG A 153 -7.91 -5.99 -4.10
CA ARG A 153 -7.10 -5.67 -2.93
C ARG A 153 -5.77 -5.10 -3.37
N ILE A 154 -5.32 -4.06 -2.69
CA ILE A 154 -4.03 -3.41 -2.94
C ILE A 154 -2.88 -4.41 -2.80
N SER A 155 -2.95 -5.31 -1.81
CA SER A 155 -1.99 -6.41 -1.60
C SER A 155 -1.78 -7.26 -2.86
N ASP A 156 -2.86 -7.54 -3.60
CA ASP A 156 -2.84 -8.39 -4.79
C ASP A 156 -2.27 -7.65 -6.00
N LEU A 157 -2.33 -6.31 -5.99
CA LEU A 157 -1.78 -5.49 -7.06
C LEU A 157 -0.26 -5.42 -7.02
N ILE A 158 0.37 -5.58 -5.87
CA ILE A 158 1.82 -5.50 -5.72
C ILE A 158 2.48 -6.78 -6.21
N LYS A 159 1.96 -7.92 -5.75
CA LYS A 159 2.48 -9.26 -6.05
C LYS A 159 2.42 -9.60 -7.53
N ASN A 160 1.50 -8.96 -8.27
CA ASN A 160 1.29 -9.22 -9.68
C ASN A 160 1.81 -8.02 -10.51
N ASN A 161 2.66 -8.27 -11.52
CA ASN A 161 3.18 -7.24 -12.44
C ASN A 161 2.18 -6.83 -13.56
N TRP A 162 0.91 -7.24 -13.44
CA TRP A 162 -0.13 -7.13 -14.46
C TRP A 162 -0.44 -5.70 -14.93
N LEU A 163 -0.11 -4.67 -14.14
CA LEU A 163 -0.44 -3.31 -14.53
C LEU A 163 0.20 -2.99 -15.89
N TRP A 164 1.43 -3.48 -16.18
CA TRP A 164 2.21 -3.02 -17.33
C TRP A 164 3.09 -4.08 -17.97
N GLU A 165 2.75 -5.37 -17.92
CA GLU A 165 3.39 -6.34 -18.81
C GLU A 165 3.35 -5.78 -20.23
N LYS A 166 4.56 -5.65 -20.81
CA LYS A 166 4.76 -5.09 -22.15
C LYS A 166 3.71 -5.73 -23.05
N THR A 167 2.79 -4.93 -23.57
CA THR A 167 2.10 -5.33 -24.79
C THR A 167 3.15 -5.27 -25.88
N THR A 168 4.03 -6.28 -25.96
CA THR A 168 4.66 -6.65 -27.21
C THR A 168 3.52 -6.97 -28.16
N PRO A 169 3.38 -6.25 -29.27
CA PRO A 169 2.61 -6.79 -30.37
C PRO A 169 3.37 -8.05 -30.84
N GLU A 170 2.71 -9.20 -30.80
CA GLU A 170 3.04 -10.26 -31.75
C GLU A 170 2.62 -9.82 -33.16
#